data_AF-A0A1X1RV73-F1
#
_entry.id   AF-A0A1X1RV73-F1
#
_cell.length_a   1.000
_cell.length_b   1.000
_cell.length_c   1.000
_cell.angle_alpha   90.00
_cell.angle_beta   90.00
_cell.angle_gamma   90.00
#
_symmetry.space_group_name_H-M   'P 1'
#
loop_
_entity.id
_entity.type
_entity.pdbx_description
1 polymer ?
#
loop_
_entity_poly.entity_id
_entity_poly.type
_entity_poly.pdbx_seq_one_letter_code
_entity_poly.pdbx_strand_id
1 'polypeptide(L)'
;MRSFSVAERRNRLARRHFLLTKSSESVAAITGALVGLHATDPATPYLSLWARIPGFVTGDLDTELYQQRSVVKHLAMRRTLWVVNAEDLAMIQPAASDRVAANERRRLVADVQKAGVAQDGEGWLDAACAAVLRHLAEIGAEAVDLHGSPGFALADDLDPEPDTEPWCALLPGLDPTTMGWSQRDWYLGGHREQVFDRNGNAGPTAWWHGRVVGGWSQDADGRVQLQLLEDPGRDGRRALSKRADVLTTWLDGVRIPPRFPSPLSKARR
;
A
#
# COMPACT_ATOMS: atom_id res chain seq x y z
N MET A 1 35.36 35.37 0.97
CA MET A 1 34.43 34.24 1.07
C MET A 1 35.25 32.96 1.09
N ARG A 2 35.04 32.05 2.06
CA ARG A 2 35.80 30.79 2.10
C ARG A 2 35.47 29.94 0.88
N SER A 3 36.48 29.41 0.20
CA SER A 3 36.32 28.46 -0.90
C SER A 3 36.54 27.02 -0.41
N PHE A 4 35.83 26.06 -1.01
CA PHE A 4 36.03 24.63 -0.76
C PHE A 4 36.74 24.00 -1.94
N SER A 5 37.87 23.33 -1.68
CA SER A 5 38.51 22.49 -2.69
C SER A 5 37.62 21.31 -3.08
N VAL A 6 37.88 20.69 -4.23
CA VAL A 6 37.18 19.45 -4.65
C VAL A 6 37.34 18.35 -3.59
N ALA A 7 38.54 18.23 -3.01
CA ALA A 7 38.81 17.28 -1.94
C ALA A 7 37.94 17.56 -0.70
N GLU A 8 37.79 18.83 -0.30
CA GLU A 8 36.96 19.18 0.87
C GLU A 8 35.48 18.90 0.62
N ARG A 9 34.98 19.13 -0.60
CA ARG A 9 33.59 18.77 -0.97
C ARG A 9 33.34 17.26 -0.91
N ARG A 10 34.28 16.44 -1.42
CA ARG A 10 34.20 14.97 -1.36
C ARG A 10 34.21 14.47 0.08
N ASN A 11 35.11 15.00 0.91
CA ASN A 11 35.18 14.64 2.33
C ASN A 11 33.90 15.01 3.08
N ARG A 12 33.32 16.18 2.80
CA ARG A 12 32.04 16.59 3.41
C ARG A 12 30.90 15.66 3.02
N LEU A 13 30.78 15.30 1.75
CA LEU A 13 29.77 14.35 1.28
C LEU A 13 29.93 13.01 1.98
N ALA A 14 31.13 12.45 1.96
CA ALA A 14 31.38 11.14 2.53
C ALA A 14 31.20 11.11 4.06
N ARG A 15 31.41 12.23 4.77
CA ARG A 15 31.06 12.36 6.20
C ARG A 15 29.56 12.48 6.42
N ARG A 16 28.89 13.42 5.74
CA ARG A 16 27.46 13.74 5.94
C ARG A 16 26.53 12.61 5.47
N HIS A 17 27.01 11.76 4.57
CA HIS A 17 26.25 10.62 4.06
C HIS A 17 26.71 9.30 4.70
N PHE A 18 27.48 9.36 5.81
CA PHE A 18 27.85 8.21 6.63
C PHE A 18 28.69 7.14 5.91
N LEU A 19 29.54 7.56 4.95
CA LEU A 19 30.40 6.67 4.16
C LEU A 19 31.84 6.56 4.70
N LEU A 20 32.33 7.57 5.42
CA LEU A 20 33.68 7.58 6.01
C LEU A 20 33.73 7.00 7.42
N THR A 21 32.75 7.35 8.24
CA THR A 21 32.56 6.80 9.58
C THR A 21 31.24 6.06 9.49
N LYS A 22 31.33 4.73 9.42
CA LYS A 22 30.11 3.92 9.45
C LYS A 22 29.40 4.19 10.76
N SER A 23 28.12 4.52 10.66
CA SER A 23 27.35 5.08 11.77
C SER A 23 26.87 3.97 12.70
N SER A 24 26.84 4.22 14.02
CA SER A 24 26.04 3.43 14.97
C SER A 24 24.60 3.93 15.07
N GLU A 25 24.23 4.89 14.24
CA GLU A 25 22.88 5.47 14.16
C GLU A 25 21.87 4.45 13.61
N SER A 26 20.62 4.63 14.00
CA SER A 26 19.52 3.78 13.54
C SER A 26 19.21 3.97 12.06
N VAL A 27 18.46 3.03 11.49
CA VAL A 27 17.94 3.10 10.13
C VAL A 27 17.12 4.39 9.90
N ALA A 28 16.27 4.77 10.86
CA ALA A 28 15.46 5.99 10.79
C ALA A 28 16.33 7.26 10.79
N ALA A 29 17.39 7.30 11.61
CA ALA A 29 18.31 8.43 11.65
C ALA A 29 19.07 8.61 10.33
N ILE A 30 19.57 7.52 9.74
CA ILE A 30 20.25 7.56 8.43
C ILE A 30 19.28 7.93 7.30
N THR A 31 18.06 7.41 7.34
CA THR A 31 17.02 7.68 6.34
C THR A 31 16.60 9.15 6.35
N GLY A 32 16.28 9.70 7.52
CA GLY A 32 15.92 11.11 7.69
C GLY A 32 17.04 12.07 7.32
N ALA A 33 18.29 11.76 7.70
CA ALA A 33 19.45 12.58 7.32
C ALA A 33 19.69 12.66 5.80
N LEU A 34 19.18 11.68 5.04
CA LEU A 34 19.22 11.66 3.58
C LEU A 34 17.92 12.14 2.93
N VAL A 35 16.93 12.58 3.72
CA VAL A 35 15.56 12.97 3.29
C VAL A 35 14.76 11.80 2.71
N GLY A 36 15.31 10.58 2.76
CA GLY A 36 14.72 9.37 2.21
C GLY A 36 15.64 8.60 1.27
N LEU A 37 15.33 7.32 1.11
CA LEU A 37 16.05 6.38 0.26
C LEU A 37 15.17 6.02 -0.94
N HIS A 38 15.69 6.14 -2.15
CA HIS A 38 14.93 5.76 -3.34
C HIS A 38 14.60 4.26 -3.33
N ALA A 39 13.35 3.91 -3.61
CA ALA A 39 12.81 2.58 -3.35
C ALA A 39 12.04 1.98 -4.54
N THR A 40 12.05 2.62 -5.72
CA THR A 40 11.47 2.00 -6.94
C THR A 40 12.12 0.66 -7.26
N ASP A 41 13.43 0.53 -7.03
CA ASP A 41 14.09 -0.76 -6.97
C ASP A 41 14.09 -1.22 -5.49
N PRO A 42 13.45 -2.35 -5.16
CA PRO A 42 13.33 -2.85 -3.80
C PRO A 42 14.66 -3.06 -3.08
N ALA A 43 15.75 -3.35 -3.79
CA ALA A 43 17.06 -3.62 -3.18
C ALA A 43 17.80 -2.33 -2.76
N THR A 44 17.48 -1.19 -3.39
CA THR A 44 18.23 0.07 -3.21
C THR A 44 18.26 0.57 -1.75
N PRO A 45 17.16 0.56 -0.97
CA PRO A 45 17.18 0.98 0.42
C PRO A 45 18.09 0.10 1.29
N TYR A 46 18.03 -1.22 1.14
CA TYR A 46 18.86 -2.16 1.90
C TYR A 46 20.36 -1.99 1.58
N LEU A 47 20.72 -1.90 0.30
CA LEU A 47 22.10 -1.64 -0.12
C LEU A 47 22.60 -0.27 0.36
N SER A 48 21.72 0.73 0.38
CA SER A 48 22.05 2.05 0.89
C SER A 48 22.33 2.05 2.39
N LEU A 49 21.55 1.30 3.18
CA LEU A 49 21.75 1.18 4.63
C LEU A 49 22.97 0.30 4.97
N TRP A 50 23.15 -0.82 4.27
CA TRP A 50 24.33 -1.67 4.38
C TRP A 50 25.64 -0.90 4.15
N ALA A 51 25.65 0.03 3.20
CA ALA A 51 26.82 0.87 2.93
C ALA A 51 27.17 1.84 4.08
N ARG A 52 26.25 2.08 5.02
CA ARG A 52 26.32 3.14 6.05
C ARG A 52 26.31 2.62 7.47
N ILE A 53 25.72 1.46 7.73
CA ILE A 53 25.50 0.88 9.05
C ILE A 53 26.32 -0.43 9.17
N PRO A 54 27.31 -0.53 10.08
CA PRO A 54 28.04 -1.77 10.34
C PRO A 54 27.11 -2.86 10.86
N GLY A 55 27.29 -4.08 10.36
CA GLY A 55 26.49 -5.22 10.82
C GLY A 55 25.03 -5.18 10.39
N PHE A 56 24.63 -4.21 9.56
CA PHE A 56 23.28 -4.13 9.02
C PHE A 56 22.90 -5.44 8.35
N VAL A 57 21.76 -5.97 8.76
CA VAL A 57 21.08 -7.09 8.12
C VAL A 57 19.75 -6.61 7.58
N THR A 58 19.21 -7.31 6.59
CA THR A 58 17.94 -6.91 5.96
C THR A 58 16.80 -6.80 6.97
N GLY A 59 16.83 -7.65 8.00
CA GLY A 59 15.87 -7.65 9.10
C GLY A 59 15.78 -6.32 9.86
N ASP A 60 16.82 -5.50 9.84
CA ASP A 60 16.82 -4.20 10.51
C ASP A 60 15.85 -3.23 9.81
N LEU A 61 15.93 -3.13 8.47
CA LEU A 61 14.97 -2.31 7.72
C LEU A 61 13.57 -2.93 7.70
N ASP A 62 13.46 -4.26 7.67
CA ASP A 62 12.16 -4.94 7.72
C ASP A 62 11.44 -4.67 9.06
N THR A 63 12.18 -4.63 10.16
CA THR A 63 11.66 -4.25 11.47
C THR A 63 11.11 -2.83 11.45
N GLU A 64 11.84 -1.88 10.86
CA GLU A 64 11.43 -0.48 10.80
C GLU A 64 10.24 -0.23 9.87
N LEU A 65 10.17 -0.95 8.73
CA LEU A 65 9.06 -0.84 7.77
C LEU A 65 7.78 -1.51 8.26
N TYR A 66 7.88 -2.72 8.79
CA TYR A 66 6.71 -3.59 8.96
C TYR A 66 6.32 -3.80 10.42
N GLN A 67 7.25 -3.68 11.37
CA GLN A 67 6.96 -3.83 12.79
C GLN A 67 6.77 -2.46 13.46
N GLN A 68 7.81 -1.62 13.44
CA GLN A 68 7.81 -0.31 14.09
C GLN A 68 7.07 0.76 13.28
N ARG A 69 7.04 0.62 11.95
CA ARG A 69 6.48 1.60 11.01
C ARG A 69 7.08 3.00 11.19
N SER A 70 8.34 3.07 11.64
CA SER A 70 9.08 4.33 11.82
C SER A 70 9.48 4.94 10.47
N VAL A 71 9.58 4.11 9.43
CA VAL A 71 9.76 4.50 8.04
C VAL A 71 8.66 3.89 7.18
N VAL A 72 8.25 4.60 6.14
CA VAL A 72 7.16 4.22 5.23
C VAL A 72 7.59 4.29 3.78
N LYS A 73 6.95 3.47 2.93
CA LYS A 73 7.08 3.57 1.48
C LYS A 73 6.04 4.54 0.93
N HIS A 74 6.49 5.55 0.21
CA HIS A 74 5.62 6.61 -0.28
C HIS A 74 6.02 7.10 -1.68
N LEU A 75 5.03 7.44 -2.52
CA LEU A 75 5.29 8.08 -3.81
C LEU A 75 5.59 9.56 -3.58
N ALA A 76 6.85 9.95 -3.76
CA ALA A 76 7.32 11.29 -3.44
C ALA A 76 7.97 11.96 -4.66
N MET A 77 9.22 12.43 -4.52
CA MET A 77 9.93 13.21 -5.52
C MET A 77 9.87 12.55 -6.89
N ARG A 78 9.32 13.27 -7.88
CA ARG A 78 9.12 12.83 -9.27
C ARG A 78 8.14 11.65 -9.43
N ARG A 79 7.26 11.42 -8.44
CA ARG A 79 6.26 10.34 -8.41
C ARG A 79 6.89 8.95 -8.52
N THR A 80 8.08 8.79 -7.95
CA THR A 80 8.76 7.50 -7.76
C THR A 80 8.61 7.06 -6.31
N LEU A 81 8.92 5.79 -6.02
CA LEU A 81 8.77 5.24 -4.66
C LEU A 81 10.00 5.56 -3.81
N TRP A 82 9.78 5.95 -2.56
CA TRP A 82 10.83 6.29 -1.59
C TRP A 82 10.52 5.64 -0.23
N VAL A 83 11.56 5.28 0.53
CA VAL A 83 11.48 5.02 1.97
C VAL A 83 11.82 6.32 2.69
N VAL A 84 10.90 6.82 3.50
CA VAL A 84 11.03 8.08 4.27
C VAL A 84 10.63 7.84 5.72
N ASN A 85 11.06 8.68 6.65
CA ASN A 85 10.56 8.60 8.02
C ASN A 85 9.07 8.95 8.05
N ALA A 86 8.30 8.25 8.88
CA ALA A 86 6.85 8.48 9.01
C ALA A 86 6.54 9.91 9.47
N GLU A 87 7.34 10.45 10.39
CA GLU A 87 7.19 11.82 10.93
C GLU A 87 7.47 12.94 9.91
N ASP A 88 8.29 12.67 8.88
CA ASP A 88 8.64 13.66 7.85
C ASP A 88 7.58 13.75 6.75
N LEU A 89 6.59 12.85 6.74
CA LEU A 89 5.65 12.70 5.63
C LEU A 89 4.81 13.97 5.41
N ALA A 90 4.43 14.67 6.48
CA ALA A 90 3.66 15.91 6.39
C ALA A 90 4.42 17.05 5.68
N MET A 91 5.75 17.02 5.70
CA MET A 91 6.59 17.97 4.96
C MET A 91 6.85 17.50 3.53
N ILE A 92 7.11 16.19 3.35
CA ILE A 92 7.48 15.60 2.06
C ILE A 92 6.29 15.59 1.11
N GLN A 93 5.09 15.29 1.61
CA GLN A 93 3.88 15.16 0.81
C GLN A 93 3.57 16.44 0.00
N PRO A 94 3.37 17.63 0.59
CA PRO A 94 3.11 18.84 -0.18
C PRO A 94 4.28 19.20 -1.11
N ALA A 95 5.52 19.11 -0.63
CA ALA A 95 6.70 19.42 -1.43
C ALA A 95 6.84 18.56 -2.71
N ALA A 96 6.42 17.29 -2.64
CA ALA A 96 6.44 16.38 -3.77
C ALA A 96 5.16 16.42 -4.63
N SER A 97 4.02 16.79 -4.03
CA SER A 97 2.70 16.61 -4.62
C SER A 97 2.10 17.87 -5.23
N ASP A 98 2.45 19.07 -4.75
CA ASP A 98 1.77 20.31 -5.18
C ASP A 98 1.83 20.53 -6.69
N ARG A 99 2.99 20.25 -7.29
CA ARG A 99 3.15 20.36 -8.75
C ARG A 99 2.40 19.28 -9.52
N VAL A 100 2.22 18.10 -8.93
CA VAL A 100 1.41 17.02 -9.51
C VAL A 100 -0.07 17.37 -9.41
N ALA A 101 -0.53 17.83 -8.25
CA ALA A 101 -1.88 18.30 -8.03
C ALA A 101 -2.24 19.43 -9.00
N ALA A 102 -1.36 20.42 -9.18
CA ALA A 102 -1.56 21.48 -10.18
C ALA A 102 -1.63 20.96 -11.63
N ASN A 103 -0.91 19.89 -11.96
CA ASN A 103 -1.01 19.26 -13.28
C ASN A 103 -2.34 18.51 -13.47
N GLU A 104 -2.71 17.66 -12.52
CA GLU A 104 -3.96 16.89 -12.60
C GLU A 104 -5.19 17.82 -12.54
N ARG A 105 -5.13 18.90 -11.76
CA ARG A 105 -6.17 19.93 -11.73
C ARG A 105 -6.38 20.56 -13.10
N ARG A 106 -5.30 21.02 -13.76
CA ARG A 106 -5.37 21.56 -15.12
C ARG A 106 -5.92 20.57 -16.13
N ARG A 107 -5.51 19.30 -16.00
CA ARG A 107 -5.98 18.23 -16.88
C ARG A 107 -7.49 17.99 -16.71
N LEU A 108 -7.96 17.89 -15.47
CA LEU A 108 -9.37 17.70 -15.16
C LEU A 108 -10.23 18.87 -15.64
N VAL A 109 -9.78 20.12 -15.43
CA VAL A 109 -10.42 21.32 -15.98
C VAL A 109 -10.57 21.21 -17.49
N ALA A 110 -9.49 20.87 -18.19
CA ALA A 110 -9.50 20.73 -19.64
C ALA A 110 -10.42 19.58 -20.10
N ASP A 111 -10.41 18.45 -19.40
CA ASP A 111 -11.25 17.29 -19.72
C ASP A 111 -12.75 17.60 -19.54
N VAL A 112 -13.13 18.31 -18.47
CA VAL A 112 -14.50 18.75 -18.19
C VAL A 112 -15.00 19.73 -19.25
N GLN A 113 -14.16 20.67 -19.67
CA GLN A 113 -14.48 21.62 -20.75
C GLN A 113 -14.61 20.92 -22.09
N LYS A 114 -13.65 20.05 -22.43
CA LYS A 114 -13.65 19.28 -23.67
C LYS A 114 -14.85 18.35 -23.77
N ALA A 115 -15.28 17.77 -22.65
CA ALA A 115 -16.46 16.91 -22.59
C ALA A 115 -17.79 17.70 -22.65
N GLY A 116 -17.75 19.03 -22.64
CA GLY A 116 -18.94 19.88 -22.61
C GLY A 116 -19.70 19.84 -21.29
N VAL A 117 -19.09 19.31 -20.22
CA VAL A 117 -19.69 19.21 -18.88
C VAL A 117 -19.83 20.59 -18.24
N ALA A 118 -18.84 21.47 -18.46
CA ALA A 118 -18.91 22.87 -18.05
C ALA A 118 -18.09 23.75 -19.00
N GLN A 119 -18.57 24.96 -19.29
CA GLN A 119 -17.81 25.96 -20.06
C GLN A 119 -16.65 26.54 -19.22
N ASP A 120 -16.88 26.73 -17.91
CA ASP A 120 -15.88 27.10 -16.92
C ASP A 120 -15.48 25.85 -16.11
N GLY A 121 -14.42 25.16 -16.54
CA GLY A 121 -13.94 23.96 -15.85
C GLY A 121 -13.29 24.25 -14.50
N GLU A 122 -12.70 25.43 -14.35
CA GLU A 122 -12.10 25.93 -13.10
C GLU A 122 -13.20 26.12 -12.04
N GLY A 123 -14.20 26.94 -12.37
CA GLY A 123 -15.34 27.17 -11.49
C GLY A 123 -16.16 25.91 -11.22
N TRP A 124 -16.30 25.02 -12.22
CA TRP A 124 -16.94 23.72 -12.01
C TRP A 124 -16.19 22.85 -11.00
N LEU A 125 -14.86 22.77 -11.11
CA LEU A 125 -14.05 21.95 -10.21
C LEU A 125 -14.03 22.53 -8.80
N ASP A 126 -13.89 23.84 -8.65
CA ASP A 126 -13.95 24.50 -7.35
C ASP A 126 -15.33 24.33 -6.70
N ALA A 127 -16.41 24.44 -7.47
CA ALA A 127 -17.76 24.19 -7.00
C ALA A 127 -17.97 22.73 -6.57
N ALA A 128 -17.43 21.77 -7.33
CA ALA A 128 -17.47 20.35 -6.99
C ALA A 128 -16.68 20.06 -5.70
N CYS A 129 -15.46 20.57 -5.57
CA CYS A 129 -14.65 20.46 -4.35
C CYS A 129 -15.40 21.05 -3.14
N ALA A 130 -15.94 22.27 -3.28
CA ALA A 130 -16.67 22.91 -2.21
C ALA A 130 -17.97 22.17 -1.87
N ALA A 131 -18.66 21.58 -2.85
CA ALA A 131 -19.85 20.76 -2.62
C ALA A 131 -19.52 19.48 -1.85
N VAL A 132 -18.42 18.79 -2.19
CA VAL A 132 -17.95 17.61 -1.46
C VAL A 132 -17.59 18.01 -0.03
N LEU A 133 -16.81 19.07 0.17
CA LEU A 133 -16.40 19.51 1.52
C LEU A 133 -17.60 19.97 2.36
N ARG A 134 -18.56 20.68 1.77
CA ARG A 134 -19.82 21.02 2.47
C ARG A 134 -20.61 19.78 2.84
N HIS A 135 -20.77 18.84 1.91
CA HIS A 135 -21.51 17.61 2.16
C HIS A 135 -20.87 16.79 3.28
N LEU A 136 -19.54 16.66 3.27
CA LEU A 136 -18.79 16.00 4.35
C LEU A 136 -18.96 16.73 5.70
N ALA A 137 -19.00 18.06 5.70
CA ALA A 137 -19.26 18.83 6.91
C ALA A 137 -20.73 18.70 7.38
N GLU A 138 -21.69 18.63 6.46
CA GLU A 138 -23.13 18.51 6.74
C GLU A 138 -23.51 17.15 7.31
N ILE A 139 -22.89 16.06 6.84
CA ILE A 139 -23.09 14.72 7.41
C ILE A 139 -22.39 14.55 8.77
N GLY A 140 -21.78 15.61 9.29
CA GLY A 140 -21.05 15.57 10.56
C GLY A 140 -19.88 14.59 10.50
N ALA A 141 -19.19 14.47 9.37
CA ALA A 141 -18.05 13.56 9.28
C ALA A 141 -16.93 14.03 10.20
N GLU A 142 -16.51 13.17 11.11
CA GLU A 142 -15.39 13.41 12.00
C GLU A 142 -14.11 12.89 11.37
N ALA A 143 -13.04 13.67 11.50
CA ALA A 143 -11.72 13.22 11.09
C ALA A 143 -11.26 12.13 12.05
N VAL A 144 -10.94 10.96 11.51
CA VAL A 144 -10.44 9.80 12.27
C VAL A 144 -9.02 9.46 11.84
N ASP A 145 -8.25 8.87 12.75
CA ASP A 145 -6.92 8.35 12.42
C ASP A 145 -7.02 6.89 11.93
N LEU A 146 -6.68 6.66 10.66
CA LEU A 146 -6.59 5.32 10.06
C LEU A 146 -5.14 4.82 10.13
N HIS A 147 -4.61 4.73 11.36
CA HIS A 147 -3.22 4.34 11.62
C HIS A 147 -2.19 5.29 11.00
N GLY A 148 -2.29 6.59 11.32
CA GLY A 148 -1.38 7.64 10.84
C GLY A 148 -1.79 8.27 9.51
N SER A 149 -2.95 7.93 8.96
CA SER A 149 -3.54 8.59 7.79
C SER A 149 -4.93 9.14 8.14
N PRO A 150 -5.25 10.40 7.79
CA PRO A 150 -6.56 10.95 8.07
C PRO A 150 -7.63 10.25 7.23
N GLY A 151 -8.63 9.72 7.92
CA GLY A 151 -9.89 9.26 7.36
C GLY A 151 -11.05 10.13 7.83
N PHE A 152 -12.24 9.79 7.36
CA PHE A 152 -13.48 10.39 7.81
C PHE A 152 -14.46 9.27 8.17
N ALA A 153 -15.08 9.38 9.34
CA ALA A 153 -16.18 8.53 9.78
C ALA A 153 -17.40 9.41 10.09
N LEU A 154 -18.60 8.84 10.13
CA LEU A 154 -19.77 9.59 10.61
C LEU A 154 -19.65 9.81 12.11
N ALA A 155 -20.14 10.94 12.62
CA ALA A 155 -20.07 11.27 14.05
C ALA A 155 -20.76 10.22 14.96
N ASP A 156 -21.72 9.46 14.43
CA ASP A 156 -22.42 8.38 15.13
C ASP A 156 -21.84 6.99 14.88
N ASP A 157 -20.69 6.89 14.18
CA ASP A 157 -20.01 5.65 13.79
C ASP A 157 -18.55 5.64 14.29
N LEU A 158 -18.36 6.05 15.54
CA LEU A 158 -17.05 6.13 16.20
C LEU A 158 -16.87 5.11 17.32
N ASP A 159 -17.94 4.40 17.67
CA ASP A 159 -17.89 3.37 18.70
C ASP A 159 -16.98 2.22 18.25
N PRO A 160 -16.14 1.67 19.16
CA PRO A 160 -15.29 0.55 18.82
C PRO A 160 -16.14 -0.66 18.42
N GLU A 161 -15.82 -1.25 17.28
CA GLU A 161 -16.48 -2.47 16.85
C GLU A 161 -16.16 -3.64 17.80
N PRO A 162 -17.14 -4.52 18.11
CA PRO A 162 -16.93 -5.62 19.02
C PRO A 162 -15.98 -6.64 18.42
N ASP A 163 -15.22 -7.31 19.30
CA ASP A 163 -14.37 -8.43 18.90
C ASP A 163 -15.19 -9.50 18.17
N THR A 164 -14.62 -10.05 17.11
CA THR A 164 -15.23 -11.12 16.32
C THR A 164 -14.56 -12.46 16.60
N GLU A 165 -15.38 -13.51 16.63
CA GLU A 165 -14.87 -14.89 16.63
C GLU A 165 -14.05 -15.17 15.35
N PRO A 166 -13.12 -16.15 15.38
CA PRO A 166 -12.39 -16.60 14.21
C PRO A 166 -13.26 -16.89 12.98
N TRP A 167 -12.94 -16.22 11.86
CA TRP A 167 -13.68 -16.35 10.62
C TRP A 167 -12.78 -16.50 9.39
N CYS A 168 -13.30 -17.16 8.37
CA CYS A 168 -12.64 -17.32 7.08
C CYS A 168 -13.59 -17.00 5.91
N ALA A 169 -13.04 -16.58 4.77
CA ALA A 169 -13.80 -16.39 3.53
C ALA A 169 -13.00 -16.79 2.29
N LEU A 170 -13.70 -17.17 1.22
CA LEU A 170 -13.15 -17.34 -0.12
C LEU A 170 -13.87 -16.33 -1.02
N LEU A 171 -13.17 -15.30 -1.48
CA LEU A 171 -13.75 -14.22 -2.29
C LEU A 171 -13.35 -14.40 -3.76
N PRO A 172 -14.21 -14.05 -4.72
CA PRO A 172 -13.91 -14.13 -6.15
C PRO A 172 -12.90 -13.05 -6.59
N GLY A 173 -12.41 -13.17 -7.83
CA GLY A 173 -11.62 -12.10 -8.43
C GLY A 173 -12.43 -10.82 -8.58
N LEU A 174 -11.76 -9.67 -8.44
CA LEU A 174 -12.34 -8.32 -8.42
C LEU A 174 -13.36 -8.04 -7.30
N ASP A 175 -13.40 -8.85 -6.25
CA ASP A 175 -14.30 -8.61 -5.12
C ASP A 175 -14.06 -7.22 -4.49
N PRO A 176 -15.12 -6.44 -4.20
CA PRO A 176 -15.00 -5.08 -3.66
C PRO A 176 -14.29 -5.02 -2.31
N THR A 177 -14.35 -6.07 -1.49
CA THR A 177 -13.58 -6.15 -0.24
C THR A 177 -12.08 -6.16 -0.51
N THR A 178 -11.67 -6.85 -1.58
CA THR A 178 -10.26 -6.91 -1.99
C THR A 178 -9.83 -5.65 -2.74
N MET A 179 -10.73 -5.09 -3.56
CA MET A 179 -10.47 -3.98 -4.50
C MET A 179 -10.72 -2.58 -3.94
N GLY A 180 -11.55 -2.45 -2.91
CA GLY A 180 -12.18 -1.19 -2.50
C GLY A 180 -11.23 -0.13 -1.97
N TRP A 181 -10.04 -0.53 -1.52
CA TRP A 181 -9.05 0.37 -0.94
C TRP A 181 -7.77 0.41 -1.78
N SER A 182 -7.27 1.63 -2.05
CA SER A 182 -5.94 1.81 -2.67
C SER A 182 -4.83 1.39 -1.70
N GLN A 183 -4.99 1.74 -0.42
CA GLN A 183 -4.17 1.33 0.72
C GLN A 183 -4.79 0.11 1.39
N ARG A 184 -4.25 -1.07 1.10
CA ARG A 184 -4.87 -2.36 1.40
C ARG A 184 -3.95 -3.36 2.08
N ASP A 185 -2.77 -2.89 2.48
CA ASP A 185 -1.75 -3.73 3.09
C ASP A 185 -2.18 -4.26 4.46
N TRP A 186 -3.08 -3.53 5.14
CA TRP A 186 -3.67 -3.92 6.43
C TRP A 186 -4.45 -5.24 6.39
N TYR A 187 -4.98 -5.62 5.21
CA TYR A 187 -5.58 -6.95 5.01
C TYR A 187 -4.83 -7.83 4.01
N LEU A 188 -4.05 -7.29 3.07
CA LEU A 188 -3.33 -8.12 2.09
C LEU A 188 -2.04 -8.73 2.64
N GLY A 189 -1.45 -8.16 3.70
CA GLY A 189 -0.11 -8.51 4.11
C GLY A 189 0.88 -8.43 2.94
N GLY A 190 1.73 -9.45 2.80
CA GLY A 190 2.73 -9.54 1.72
C GLY A 190 2.22 -10.05 0.37
N HIS A 191 0.92 -10.26 0.20
CA HIS A 191 0.39 -11.10 -0.88
C HIS A 191 0.00 -10.34 -2.16
N ARG A 192 0.21 -9.03 -2.21
CA ARG A 192 -0.24 -8.16 -3.32
C ARG A 192 0.18 -8.68 -4.69
N GLU A 193 1.44 -9.05 -4.90
CA GLU A 193 1.95 -9.49 -6.20
C GLU A 193 1.40 -10.85 -6.64
N GLN A 194 0.94 -11.67 -5.70
CA GLN A 194 0.34 -12.96 -5.96
C GLN A 194 -1.17 -12.81 -6.22
N VAL A 195 -1.80 -11.83 -5.55
CA VAL A 195 -3.24 -11.56 -5.60
C VAL A 195 -3.63 -10.62 -6.73
N PHE A 196 -2.78 -9.68 -7.15
CA PHE A 196 -3.10 -8.69 -8.18
C PHE A 196 -2.31 -8.92 -9.47
N ASP A 197 -2.94 -8.67 -10.62
CA ASP A 197 -2.24 -8.60 -11.90
C ASP A 197 -1.52 -7.26 -12.10
N ARG A 198 -0.78 -7.13 -13.21
CA ARG A 198 -0.02 -5.91 -13.55
C ARG A 198 -0.89 -4.67 -13.79
N ASN A 199 -2.19 -4.85 -14.03
CA ASN A 199 -3.15 -3.76 -14.23
C ASN A 199 -3.88 -3.40 -12.92
N GLY A 200 -3.60 -4.09 -11.82
CA GLY A 200 -4.22 -3.85 -10.53
C GLY A 200 -5.55 -4.59 -10.32
N ASN A 201 -5.83 -5.64 -11.09
CA ASN A 201 -7.01 -6.50 -10.88
C ASN A 201 -6.69 -7.60 -9.86
N ALA A 202 -7.49 -7.72 -8.81
CA ALA A 202 -7.39 -8.84 -7.87
C ALA A 202 -7.94 -10.14 -8.47
N GLY A 203 -7.23 -11.25 -8.27
CA GLY A 203 -7.74 -12.61 -8.44
C GLY A 203 -8.47 -13.10 -7.18
N PRO A 204 -8.97 -14.35 -7.18
CA PRO A 204 -9.68 -14.91 -6.04
C PRO A 204 -8.79 -15.04 -4.80
N THR A 205 -9.33 -14.71 -3.63
CA THR A 205 -8.60 -14.61 -2.35
C THR A 205 -9.17 -15.53 -1.29
N ALA A 206 -8.31 -15.99 -0.40
CA ALA A 206 -8.66 -16.76 0.80
C ALA A 206 -8.33 -15.90 2.02
N TRP A 207 -9.30 -15.74 2.92
CA TRP A 207 -9.24 -14.83 4.06
C TRP A 207 -9.32 -15.57 5.39
N TRP A 208 -8.56 -15.12 6.38
CA TRP A 208 -8.58 -15.57 7.76
C TRP A 208 -8.47 -14.34 8.68
N HIS A 209 -9.45 -14.12 9.56
CA HIS A 209 -9.51 -12.97 10.48
C HIS A 209 -9.17 -11.62 9.82
N GLY A 210 -9.89 -11.27 8.76
CA GLY A 210 -9.69 -9.98 8.09
C GLY A 210 -8.40 -9.88 7.27
N ARG A 211 -7.60 -10.94 7.17
CA ARG A 211 -6.39 -10.99 6.34
C ARG A 211 -6.55 -11.94 5.17
N VAL A 212 -6.08 -11.55 4.00
CA VAL A 212 -5.82 -12.47 2.89
C VAL A 212 -4.64 -13.35 3.27
N VAL A 213 -4.86 -14.66 3.34
CA VAL A 213 -3.82 -15.67 3.65
C VAL A 213 -3.47 -16.53 2.44
N GLY A 214 -4.10 -16.26 1.30
CA GLY A 214 -3.94 -17.06 0.10
C GLY A 214 -4.94 -16.68 -0.98
N GLY A 215 -5.12 -17.60 -1.91
CA GLY A 215 -6.19 -17.56 -2.89
C GLY A 215 -6.72 -18.95 -3.15
N TRP A 216 -7.64 -19.03 -4.10
CA TRP A 216 -8.22 -20.30 -4.50
C TRP A 216 -8.40 -20.35 -6.01
N SER A 217 -8.39 -21.57 -6.51
CA SER A 217 -8.61 -21.89 -7.92
C SER A 217 -9.42 -23.19 -8.01
N GLN A 218 -9.93 -23.52 -9.20
CA GLN A 218 -10.48 -24.84 -9.45
C GLN A 218 -9.49 -25.70 -10.23
N ASP A 219 -9.39 -26.98 -9.86
CA ASP A 219 -8.66 -27.96 -10.65
C ASP A 219 -9.45 -28.42 -11.89
N ALA A 220 -8.95 -29.47 -12.54
CA ALA A 220 -9.57 -30.05 -13.73
C ALA A 220 -10.95 -30.67 -13.42
N ASP A 221 -11.15 -31.17 -12.20
CA ASP A 221 -12.39 -31.80 -11.73
C ASP A 221 -13.38 -30.78 -11.15
N GLY A 222 -13.04 -29.49 -11.18
CA GLY A 222 -13.87 -28.42 -10.64
C GLY A 222 -13.81 -28.28 -9.12
N ARG A 223 -12.89 -28.98 -8.44
CA ARG A 223 -12.71 -28.84 -6.99
C ARG A 223 -11.97 -27.56 -6.65
N VAL A 224 -12.46 -26.85 -5.63
CA VAL A 224 -11.80 -25.66 -5.09
C VAL A 224 -10.55 -26.10 -4.36
N GLN A 225 -9.41 -25.63 -4.84
CA GLN A 225 -8.14 -25.83 -4.20
C GLN A 225 -7.62 -24.53 -3.62
N LEU A 226 -7.23 -24.58 -2.36
CA LEU A 226 -6.56 -23.48 -1.69
C LEU A 226 -5.10 -23.42 -2.13
N GLN A 227 -4.63 -22.19 -2.27
CA GLN A 227 -3.23 -21.84 -2.44
C GLN A 227 -2.90 -20.84 -1.34
N LEU A 228 -2.49 -21.39 -0.20
CA LEU A 228 -2.12 -20.60 0.96
C LEU A 228 -0.75 -20.01 0.74
N LEU A 229 -0.65 -18.72 1.01
CA LEU A 229 0.56 -17.93 0.90
C LEU A 229 1.20 -17.67 2.27
N GLU A 230 0.40 -17.80 3.32
CA GLU A 230 0.87 -17.93 4.70
C GLU A 230 0.13 -19.06 5.41
N ASP A 231 0.71 -19.58 6.49
CA ASP A 231 0.05 -20.58 7.32
C ASP A 231 -0.90 -19.87 8.31
N PRO A 232 -2.23 -20.00 8.17
CA PRO A 232 -3.19 -19.42 9.11
C PRO A 232 -3.33 -20.25 10.40
N GLY A 233 -2.40 -21.18 10.64
CA GLY A 233 -2.44 -22.11 11.77
C GLY A 233 -3.35 -23.31 11.51
N ARG A 234 -3.43 -24.20 12.49
CA ARG A 234 -4.27 -25.41 12.40
C ARG A 234 -5.73 -25.06 12.18
N ASP A 235 -6.24 -24.09 12.95
CA ASP A 235 -7.65 -23.71 12.92
C ASP A 235 -8.03 -23.00 11.62
N GLY A 236 -7.17 -22.08 11.15
CA GLY A 236 -7.38 -21.42 9.86
C GLY A 236 -7.32 -22.40 8.68
N ARG A 237 -6.36 -23.34 8.67
CA ARG A 237 -6.31 -24.40 7.64
C ARG A 237 -7.57 -25.25 7.65
N ARG A 238 -8.04 -25.64 8.83
CA ARG A 238 -9.28 -26.42 8.99
C ARG A 238 -10.50 -25.63 8.52
N ALA A 239 -10.61 -24.36 8.90
CA ALA A 239 -11.71 -23.48 8.54
C ALA A 239 -11.75 -23.23 7.02
N LEU A 240 -10.62 -22.87 6.42
CA LEU A 240 -10.50 -22.64 4.98
C LEU A 240 -10.73 -23.90 4.17
N SER A 241 -10.20 -25.06 4.61
CA SER A 241 -10.44 -26.34 3.92
C SER A 241 -11.91 -26.70 3.93
N LYS A 242 -12.58 -26.55 5.09
CA LYS A 242 -14.03 -26.72 5.18
C LYS A 242 -14.78 -25.75 4.25
N ARG A 243 -14.33 -24.49 4.15
CA ARG A 243 -14.93 -23.51 3.25
C ARG A 243 -14.71 -23.86 1.78
N ALA A 244 -13.56 -24.40 1.43
CA ALA A 244 -13.26 -24.91 0.09
C ALA A 244 -14.11 -26.13 -0.27
N ASP A 245 -14.35 -27.06 0.68
CA ASP A 245 -15.25 -28.20 0.48
C ASP A 245 -16.71 -27.76 0.26
N VAL A 246 -17.17 -26.80 1.07
CA VAL A 246 -18.49 -26.18 0.91
C VAL A 246 -18.61 -25.50 -0.44
N LEU A 247 -17.61 -24.71 -0.84
CA LEU A 247 -17.62 -24.02 -2.14
C LEU A 247 -17.54 -25.01 -3.30
N THR A 248 -16.76 -26.08 -3.18
CA THR A 248 -16.69 -27.18 -4.17
C THR A 248 -18.04 -27.84 -4.36
N THR A 249 -18.71 -28.18 -3.25
CA THR A 249 -20.04 -28.80 -3.27
C THR A 249 -21.06 -27.86 -3.90
N TRP A 250 -21.00 -26.58 -3.54
CA TRP A 250 -21.90 -25.56 -4.07
C TRP A 250 -21.71 -25.30 -5.57
N LEU A 251 -20.47 -25.36 -6.06
CA LEU A 251 -20.15 -25.20 -7.48
C LEU A 251 -20.57 -26.39 -8.34
N ASP A 252 -20.82 -27.58 -7.74
CA ASP A 252 -21.36 -28.78 -8.41
C ASP A 252 -20.67 -29.12 -9.76
N GLY A 253 -19.34 -29.05 -9.77
CA GLY A 253 -18.52 -29.33 -10.96
C GLY A 253 -18.43 -28.18 -11.99
N VAL A 254 -19.15 -27.07 -11.80
CA VAL A 254 -19.08 -25.89 -12.68
C VAL A 254 -17.74 -25.18 -12.49
N ARG A 255 -16.95 -25.07 -13.57
CA ARG A 255 -15.65 -24.38 -13.58
C ARG A 255 -15.78 -22.91 -13.96
N ILE A 256 -15.23 -22.02 -13.14
CA ILE A 256 -15.24 -20.57 -13.31
C ILE A 256 -13.81 -20.06 -13.50
N PRO A 257 -13.34 -19.87 -14.75
CA PRO A 257 -12.02 -19.32 -14.98
C PRO A 257 -11.97 -17.83 -14.61
N PRO A 258 -10.95 -17.36 -13.86
CA PRO A 258 -10.80 -15.95 -13.55
C PRO A 258 -10.53 -15.16 -14.85
N ARG A 259 -11.33 -14.11 -15.09
CA ARG A 259 -11.19 -13.20 -16.25
C ARG A 259 -9.88 -12.42 -16.23
N PHE A 260 -9.41 -12.06 -15.03
CA PHE A 260 -8.13 -11.40 -14.78
C PHE A 260 -7.31 -12.27 -13.82
N PRO A 261 -6.67 -13.33 -14.35
CA PRO A 261 -5.95 -14.28 -13.51
C PRO A 261 -4.76 -13.60 -12.83
N SER A 262 -4.79 -13.57 -11.50
CA SER A 262 -3.64 -13.17 -10.69
C SER A 262 -2.48 -14.16 -10.86
N PRO A 263 -1.24 -13.79 -10.52
CA PRO A 263 -0.11 -14.71 -10.57
C PRO A 263 -0.35 -15.99 -9.75
N LEU A 264 -1.00 -15.90 -8.58
CA LEU A 264 -1.40 -17.07 -7.79
C LEU A 264 -2.37 -17.98 -8.55
N SER A 265 -3.38 -17.39 -9.19
CA SER A 265 -4.37 -18.14 -9.98
C SER A 265 -3.75 -18.87 -11.17
N LYS A 266 -2.58 -18.43 -11.64
CA LYS A 266 -1.84 -19.02 -12.77
C LYS A 266 -0.86 -20.11 -12.34
N ALA A 267 -0.31 -20.03 -11.13
CA ALA A 267 0.76 -20.91 -10.65
C ALA A 267 0.36 -22.40 -10.54
N ARG A 268 -0.93 -22.71 -10.67
CA ARG A 268 -1.49 -24.06 -10.58
C ARG A 268 -2.24 -24.54 -11.83
N ARG A 269 -2.20 -23.77 -12.92
CA ARG A 269 -2.76 -24.19 -14.21
C ARG A 269 -1.83 -25.11 -14.97
#